data_AF-A0A915M2Q1-F1
#
_entry.id   AF-A0A915M2Q1-F1
#
_cell.length_a   1.000
_cell.length_b   1.000
_cell.length_c   1.000
_cell.angle_alpha   90.00
_cell.angle_beta   90.00
_cell.angle_gamma   90.00
#
_symmetry.space_group_name_H-M   'P 1'
#
loop_
_entity.id
_entity.type
_entity.pdbx_description
1 polymer ?
#
loop_
_entity_poly.entity_id
_entity_poly.type
_entity_poly.pdbx_seq_one_letter_code
_entity_poly.pdbx_strand_id
1 'polypeptide(L)'
;GKRPFRSRGGGVQELEEQFTTMRITENGLTHMYVKVPFPESAINDDGKCQNLIGRILGPRGISVRQLEMLYGCKILIRGKGSVKDAAKEKRLRGKPEGRHLEEKLHVLVEV
;
A
#
# COMPACT_ATOMS: atom_id res chain seq x y z
N GLY A 1 7.87 18.42 -15.90
CA GLY A 1 6.78 18.61 -16.89
C GLY A 1 5.68 17.63 -16.57
N LYS A 2 4.46 18.12 -16.29
CA LYS A 2 3.31 17.31 -15.89
C LYS A 2 2.77 16.55 -17.11
N ARG A 3 2.57 15.22 -17.01
CA ARG A 3 1.88 14.43 -18.04
C ARG A 3 0.36 14.67 -17.91
N PRO A 4 -0.37 14.83 -19.03
CA PRO A 4 -1.80 15.14 -18.97
C PRO A 4 -2.64 13.91 -18.62
N PHE A 5 -3.80 14.24 -18.04
CA PHE A 5 -4.94 13.43 -17.66
C PHE A 5 -5.29 12.34 -18.69
N ARG A 6 -5.56 11.11 -18.20
CA ARG A 6 -6.13 10.04 -19.03
C ARG A 6 -7.24 9.35 -18.25
N SER A 7 -8.48 9.79 -18.43
CA SER A 7 -9.65 9.00 -18.07
C SER A 7 -9.64 7.73 -18.94
N ARG A 8 -9.46 6.56 -18.32
CA ARG A 8 -9.80 5.29 -18.96
C ARG A 8 -11.18 4.89 -18.44
N GLY A 9 -12.08 4.59 -19.37
CA GLY A 9 -13.52 4.49 -19.15
C GLY A 9 -13.98 3.49 -18.09
N GLY A 10 -15.22 3.74 -17.65
CA GLY A 10 -15.97 3.02 -16.62
C GLY A 10 -16.05 3.81 -15.32
N GLY A 11 -17.00 4.75 -15.21
CA GLY A 11 -17.60 5.30 -13.97
C GLY A 11 -16.73 5.91 -12.85
N VAL A 12 -15.42 5.69 -12.81
CA VAL A 12 -14.56 5.95 -11.66
C VAL A 12 -13.59 7.09 -11.99
N GLN A 13 -13.68 8.19 -11.24
CA GLN A 13 -12.73 9.30 -11.33
C GLN A 13 -11.57 9.06 -10.35
N GLU A 14 -10.33 9.05 -10.85
CA GLU A 14 -9.12 8.88 -10.05
C GLU A 14 -8.25 10.14 -10.15
N LEU A 15 -7.98 10.76 -9.01
CA LEU A 15 -7.08 11.90 -8.87
C LEU A 15 -5.82 11.44 -8.14
N GLU A 16 -4.65 11.66 -8.73
CA GLU A 16 -3.35 11.41 -8.11
C GLU A 16 -2.61 12.73 -7.90
N GLU A 17 -2.44 13.13 -6.64
CA GLU A 17 -1.59 14.26 -6.24
C GLU A 17 -0.55 13.75 -5.25
N GLN A 18 0.73 14.11 -5.43
CA GLN A 18 1.89 13.66 -4.64
C GLN A 18 1.56 12.72 -3.45
N PHE A 19 1.79 11.42 -3.66
CA PHE A 19 1.56 10.31 -2.73
C PHE A 19 0.11 10.01 -2.33
N THR A 20 -0.85 10.87 -2.67
CA THR A 20 -2.28 10.74 -2.35
C THR A 20 -3.08 10.39 -3.60
N THR A 21 -3.93 9.39 -3.48
CA THR A 21 -4.87 8.99 -4.53
C THR A 21 -6.28 9.01 -3.98
N MET A 22 -7.18 9.69 -4.68
CA MET A 22 -8.61 9.70 -4.40
C MET A 22 -9.36 8.99 -5.52
N ARG A 23 -10.24 8.05 -5.17
CA ARG A 23 -11.14 7.37 -6.09
C ARG A 23 -12.59 7.64 -5.71
N ILE A 24 -13.39 8.12 -6.66
CA ILE A 24 -14.83 8.32 -6.47
C ILE A 24 -15.56 7.22 -7.24
N THR A 25 -16.38 6.44 -6.54
CA THR A 25 -17.21 5.37 -7.12
C THR A 25 -18.53 5.90 -7.65
N GLU A 26 -19.24 5.11 -8.46
CA GLU A 26 -20.50 5.50 -9.12
C GLU A 26 -21.62 5.88 -8.13
N ASN A 27 -21.61 5.32 -6.92
CA ASN A 27 -22.54 5.65 -5.84
C ASN A 27 -22.09 6.84 -4.97
N GLY A 28 -21.04 7.55 -5.38
CA GLY A 28 -20.52 8.73 -4.68
C GLY A 28 -19.66 8.42 -3.45
N LEU A 29 -19.40 7.14 -3.14
CA LEU A 29 -18.42 6.81 -2.10
C LEU A 29 -17.04 7.22 -2.56
N THR A 30 -16.28 7.81 -1.65
CA THR A 30 -14.90 8.19 -1.90
C THR A 30 -13.99 7.24 -1.15
N HIS A 31 -13.00 6.69 -1.86
CA HIS A 31 -11.94 5.88 -1.27
C HIS A 31 -10.63 6.63 -1.46
N MET A 32 -10.03 7.08 -0.35
CA MET A 32 -8.77 7.82 -0.39
C MET A 32 -7.67 6.96 0.18
N TYR A 33 -6.48 7.04 -0.42
CA TYR A 33 -5.31 6.43 0.17
C TYR A 33 -4.06 7.25 -0.05
N VAL A 34 -3.15 7.18 0.93
CA VAL A 34 -1.80 7.73 0.84
C VAL A 34 -0.81 6.59 0.73
N LYS A 35 0.06 6.64 -0.28
CA LYS A 35 1.16 5.70 -0.51
C LYS A 35 2.47 6.28 0.04
N VAL A 36 2.92 5.75 1.17
CA VAL A 36 4.17 6.14 1.83
C VAL A 36 5.27 5.12 1.48
N PRO A 37 6.30 5.48 0.70
CA PRO A 37 7.39 4.56 0.38
C PRO A 37 8.29 4.29 1.60
N PHE A 38 8.84 3.08 1.69
CA PHE A 38 9.94 2.83 2.64
C PHE A 38 11.23 3.51 2.16
N PRO A 39 12.08 4.01 3.07
CA PRO A 39 13.37 4.57 2.69
C PRO A 39 14.25 3.48 2.07
N GLU A 40 14.82 3.75 0.88
CA GLU A 40 15.61 2.77 0.14
C GLU A 40 16.81 2.25 0.95
N SER A 41 17.39 3.10 1.81
CA SER A 41 18.48 2.74 2.72
C SER A 41 18.12 1.70 3.79
N ALA A 42 16.83 1.50 4.07
CA ALA A 42 16.37 0.50 5.02
C ALA A 42 16.01 -0.85 4.36
N ILE A 43 16.01 -0.91 3.03
CA ILE A 43 15.67 -2.12 2.26
C ILE A 43 16.96 -2.91 2.04
N ASN A 44 16.96 -4.19 2.42
CA ASN A 44 18.10 -5.08 2.17
C ASN A 44 18.14 -5.59 0.71
N ASP A 45 19.19 -6.32 0.34
CA ASP A 45 19.38 -6.84 -1.03
C ASP A 45 18.20 -7.73 -1.52
N ASP A 46 17.52 -8.41 -0.61
CA ASP A 46 16.33 -9.23 -0.92
C ASP A 46 15.07 -8.38 -1.20
N GLY A 47 15.13 -7.06 -1.01
CA GLY A 47 13.99 -6.16 -1.11
C GLY A 47 13.11 -6.14 0.15
N LYS A 48 13.61 -6.58 1.30
CA LYS A 48 12.87 -6.69 2.57
C LYS A 48 13.30 -5.63 3.57
N CYS A 49 12.36 -5.20 4.42
CA CYS A 49 12.61 -4.29 5.53
C CYS A 49 11.93 -4.77 6.83
N GLN A 50 12.34 -5.95 7.32
CA GLN A 50 11.66 -6.59 8.46
C GLN A 50 11.71 -5.76 9.76
N ASN A 51 12.78 -4.97 9.95
CA ASN A 51 12.96 -4.15 11.15
C ASN A 51 11.91 -3.03 11.26
N LEU A 52 11.65 -2.31 10.16
CA LEU A 52 10.64 -1.25 10.15
C LEU A 52 9.23 -1.81 10.10
N ILE A 53 8.99 -2.85 9.29
CA ILE A 53 7.69 -3.56 9.24
C ILE A 53 7.31 -4.05 10.63
N GLY A 54 8.22 -4.72 11.35
CA GLY A 54 7.99 -5.22 12.69
C GLY A 54 7.66 -4.11 13.70
N ARG A 55 8.28 -2.93 13.57
CA ARG A 55 8.00 -1.76 14.43
C ARG A 55 6.63 -1.13 14.15
N ILE A 56 6.22 -1.07 12.88
CA ILE A 56 4.87 -0.57 12.51
C ILE A 56 3.80 -1.51 13.06
N LEU A 57 3.97 -2.82 12.85
CA LEU A 57 2.98 -3.82 13.28
C LEU A 57 2.92 -3.94 14.81
N GLY A 58 4.09 -3.93 15.46
CA GLY A 58 4.23 -4.25 16.87
C GLY A 58 3.91 -5.72 17.20
N PRO A 59 4.02 -6.10 18.48
CA PRO A 59 3.76 -7.47 18.92
C PRO A 59 2.35 -7.93 18.53
N ARG A 60 2.25 -9.05 17.80
CA ARG A 60 0.98 -9.63 17.32
C ARG A 60 0.11 -8.65 16.49
N GLY A 61 0.69 -7.57 15.96
CA GLY A 61 -0.06 -6.55 15.22
C GLY A 61 -0.89 -5.61 16.11
N ILE A 62 -0.65 -5.57 17.43
CA ILE A 62 -1.45 -4.77 18.36
C ILE A 62 -1.27 -3.27 18.07
N SER A 63 -0.03 -2.82 17.84
CA SER A 63 0.27 -1.40 17.61
C SER A 63 -0.42 -0.87 16.35
N VAL A 64 -0.34 -1.59 15.23
CA VAL A 64 -1.03 -1.17 13.99
C VAL A 64 -2.55 -1.15 14.16
N ARG A 65 -3.14 -2.15 14.85
CA ARG A 65 -4.59 -2.17 15.10
C ARG A 65 -5.05 -1.01 15.97
N GLN A 66 -4.25 -0.62 16.97
CA GLN A 66 -4.55 0.53 17.80
C GLN A 66 -4.49 1.83 16.99
N LEU A 67 -3.50 2.00 16.12
CA LEU A 67 -3.41 3.15 15.22
C LEU A 67 -4.60 3.22 14.26
N GLU A 68 -4.95 2.09 13.63
CA GLU A 68 -6.12 1.99 12.75
C GLU A 68 -7.41 2.38 13.48
N MET A 69 -7.59 1.93 14.73
CA MET A 69 -8.76 2.26 15.53
C MET A 69 -8.78 3.73 15.97
N LEU A 70 -7.66 4.26 16.41
CA LEU A 70 -7.55 5.63 16.93
C LEU A 70 -7.79 6.68 15.84
N TYR A 71 -7.31 6.42 14.62
CA TYR A 71 -7.38 7.36 13.51
C TYR A 71 -8.41 6.99 12.43
N GLY A 72 -9.14 5.88 12.62
CA GLY A 72 -10.21 5.47 11.70
C GLY A 72 -9.71 5.13 10.29
N CYS A 73 -8.54 4.52 10.17
CA CYS A 73 -7.92 4.21 8.87
C CYS A 73 -7.55 2.73 8.75
N LYS A 74 -7.11 2.31 7.56
CA LYS A 74 -6.47 1.02 7.31
C LYS A 74 -5.03 1.20 6.91
N ILE A 75 -4.13 0.45 7.56
CA ILE A 75 -2.70 0.49 7.31
C ILE A 75 -2.29 -0.83 6.65
N LEU A 76 -1.91 -0.76 5.39
CA LEU A 76 -1.57 -1.93 4.58
C LEU A 76 -0.11 -1.86 4.15
N ILE A 77 0.69 -2.84 4.57
CA ILE A 77 2.06 -3.00 4.09
C ILE A 77 2.02 -3.79 2.77
N ARG A 78 2.51 -3.18 1.69
CA ARG A 78 2.40 -3.67 0.30
C ARG A 78 3.75 -3.55 -0.42
N GLY A 79 3.85 -4.01 -1.67
CA GLY A 79 5.12 -4.09 -2.41
C GLY A 79 5.90 -5.39 -2.22
N LYS A 80 6.97 -5.55 -3.01
CA LYS A 80 7.96 -6.63 -2.89
C LYS A 80 8.54 -6.68 -1.47
N GLY A 81 8.64 -7.87 -0.88
CA GLY A 81 9.19 -8.07 0.46
C GLY A 81 8.24 -7.75 1.62
N SER A 82 6.98 -7.37 1.33
CA SER A 82 5.92 -7.19 2.35
C SER A 82 5.44 -8.51 2.96
N VAL A 83 5.63 -9.63 2.26
CA VAL A 83 5.25 -10.96 2.74
C VAL A 83 6.44 -11.62 3.43
N LYS A 84 6.26 -12.01 4.70
CA LYS A 84 7.32 -12.62 5.52
C LYS A 84 7.92 -13.87 4.85
N ASP A 85 7.05 -14.77 4.38
CA ASP A 85 7.42 -16.01 3.71
C ASP A 85 7.61 -15.78 2.20
N ALA A 86 8.84 -15.97 1.73
CA ALA A 86 9.21 -15.78 0.33
C ALA A 86 8.54 -16.81 -0.62
N ALA A 87 8.31 -18.04 -0.18
CA ALA A 87 7.63 -19.05 -0.98
C ALA A 87 6.15 -18.68 -1.16
N LYS A 88 5.52 -18.18 -0.10
CA LYS A 88 4.16 -17.63 -0.17
C LYS A 88 4.11 -16.40 -1.09
N GLU A 89 5.06 -15.48 -0.97
CA GLU A 89 5.13 -14.30 -1.86
C GLU A 89 5.18 -14.72 -3.33
N LYS A 90 6.08 -15.64 -3.68
CA LYS A 90 6.24 -16.14 -5.05
C LYS A 90 4.95 -16.75 -5.61
N ARG A 91 4.16 -17.43 -4.77
CA ARG A 91 2.87 -18.04 -5.17
C ARG A 91 1.73 -17.03 -5.37
N LEU A 92 1.83 -15.86 -4.75
CA LEU A 92 0.83 -14.78 -4.87
C LEU A 92 1.10 -13.88 -6.07
N ARG A 93 2.34 -13.82 -6.57
CA ARG A 93 2.69 -13.05 -7.77
C ARG A 93 1.86 -13.50 -8.98
N GLY A 94 1.44 -12.53 -9.78
CA GLY A 94 0.57 -12.75 -10.95
C GLY A 94 -0.91 -12.99 -10.62
N LYS A 95 -1.27 -13.13 -9.33
CA LYS A 95 -2.68 -13.23 -8.91
C LYS A 95 -3.25 -11.87 -8.53
N PRO A 96 -4.58 -11.69 -8.59
CA PRO A 96 -5.24 -10.44 -8.18
C PRO A 96 -4.84 -10.00 -6.77
N GLU A 97 -4.77 -10.92 -5.80
CA GLU A 97 -4.38 -10.61 -4.42
C GLU A 97 -2.91 -10.18 -4.27
N GLY A 98 -2.05 -10.54 -5.22
CA GLY A 98 -0.62 -10.25 -5.21
C GLY A 98 -0.16 -9.22 -6.23
N ARG A 99 -1.08 -8.49 -6.91
CA ARG A 99 -0.71 -7.44 -7.90
C ARG A 99 0.25 -6.41 -7.33
N HIS A 100 0.07 -6.05 -6.06
CA HIS A 100 0.93 -5.09 -5.38
C HIS A 100 2.37 -5.57 -5.18
N LEU A 101 2.69 -6.85 -5.38
CA LEU A 101 4.04 -7.42 -5.16
C LEU A 101 5.04 -7.02 -6.24
N GLU A 102 4.57 -6.45 -7.36
CA GLU A 102 5.42 -5.90 -8.43
C GLU A 102 5.94 -4.49 -8.09
N GLU A 103 5.35 -3.84 -7.09
CA GLU A 103 5.72 -2.49 -6.67
C GLU A 103 6.84 -2.50 -5.63
N LYS A 104 7.53 -1.36 -5.46
CA LYS A 104 8.47 -1.16 -4.34
C LYS A 104 7.74 -1.24 -3.00
N LEU A 105 8.43 -1.66 -1.94
CA LEU A 105 7.89 -1.74 -0.58
C LEU A 105 7.34 -0.38 -0.12
N HIS A 106 6.07 -0.36 0.30
CA HIS A 106 5.37 0.85 0.73
C HIS A 106 4.28 0.53 1.76
N VAL A 107 3.80 1.57 2.45
CA VAL A 107 2.59 1.53 3.28
C VAL A 107 1.48 2.27 2.54
N LEU A 108 0.29 1.67 2.46
CA LEU A 108 -0.94 2.38 2.13
C LEU A 108 -1.67 2.72 3.42
N VAL A 109 -2.08 3.97 3.56
CA VAL A 109 -3.02 4.43 4.59
C VAL A 109 -4.31 4.78 3.89
N GLU A 110 -5.36 3.99 4.11
CA GLU A 110 -6.66 4.12 3.44
C GLU A 110 -7.73 4.64 4.41
N VAL A 111 -8.61 5.53 3.92
CA VAL A 111 -9.79 6.07 4.62
C VAL A 111 -11.00 6.12 3.69
#